data_AF-A0A3B0UWZ8-F1
#
_entry.id   AF-A0A3B0UWZ8-F1
#
_cell.length_a   1.000
_cell.length_b   1.000
_cell.length_c   1.000
_cell.angle_alpha   90.00
_cell.angle_beta   90.00
_cell.angle_gamma   90.00
#
_symmetry.space_group_name_H-M   'P 1'
#
loop_
_entity.id
_entity.type
_entity.pdbx_description
1 polymer ?
#
loop_
_entity_poly.entity_id
_entity_poly.type
_entity_poly.pdbx_seq_one_letter_code
_entity_poly.pdbx_strand_id
1 'polypeptide(L)'
;MKRYLSCLLSLSVLFLPFLIVGCINSVKDAKEPEISKGLESIPYYNKRSFSFSTNEAYKEMRQKSIADKERKDRLKQEKERKIEEIFTEEVKKRVIGKDVRIAIPDPWIAPKKRSIKSMPLPLRAFPKDRYGYPDWTKAVEEGLLNPLSSLKRNPPKEEIRDTEILFQINDRLMANVLFPHKTHTYWLSCKICHPGIFKAKKGGNIFTMYDIWNGKFCGRCHGKVAFQPKGFRNCRRCHSVGKKTMGIE
;
A
#
# COMPACT_ATOMS: atom_id res chain seq x y z
N MET A 1 -50.25 -50.37 -14.23
CA MET A 1 -50.14 -50.68 -12.77
C MET A 1 -48.86 -50.00 -12.29
N LYS A 2 -48.79 -49.00 -11.39
CA LYS A 2 -49.66 -48.40 -10.37
C LYS A 2 -49.62 -46.86 -10.49
N ARG A 3 -50.71 -46.22 -10.05
CA ARG A 3 -50.96 -44.76 -9.93
C ARG A 3 -50.40 -44.20 -8.60
N TYR A 4 -50.43 -42.86 -8.45
CA TYR A 4 -50.63 -41.95 -7.27
C TYR A 4 -49.79 -40.68 -7.54
N LEU A 5 -50.28 -39.48 -7.94
CA LEU A 5 -51.25 -38.52 -7.33
C LEU A 5 -51.08 -38.44 -5.80
N SER A 6 -50.89 -37.30 -5.11
CA SER A 6 -51.15 -35.88 -5.38
C SER A 6 -50.71 -35.00 -4.18
N CYS A 7 -50.57 -33.68 -4.42
CA CYS A 7 -50.97 -32.54 -3.56
C CYS A 7 -50.22 -32.12 -2.26
N LEU A 8 -49.71 -30.88 -2.33
CA LEU A 8 -50.04 -29.67 -1.53
C LEU A 8 -49.57 -29.49 -0.06
N LEU A 9 -48.89 -28.35 0.10
CA LEU A 9 -48.90 -27.35 1.19
C LEU A 9 -48.61 -27.77 2.64
N SER A 10 -47.49 -27.26 3.16
CA SER A 10 -47.46 -26.51 4.43
C SER A 10 -46.20 -25.63 4.57
N LEU A 11 -46.41 -24.32 4.46
CA LEU A 11 -45.90 -23.21 5.30
C LEU A 11 -44.52 -23.29 6.02
N SER A 12 -43.72 -22.25 5.73
CA SER A 12 -42.84 -21.44 6.63
C SER A 12 -41.82 -22.16 7.55
N VAL A 13 -40.55 -21.79 7.60
CA VAL A 13 -40.04 -20.53 8.19
C VAL A 13 -38.54 -20.38 7.84
N LEU A 14 -38.21 -19.23 7.22
CA LEU A 14 -37.03 -18.37 7.39
C LEU A 14 -35.63 -19.01 7.61
N PHE A 15 -34.69 -18.75 6.69
CA PHE A 15 -33.46 -17.98 6.98
C PHE A 15 -32.81 -17.48 5.67
N LEU A 16 -32.71 -16.16 5.52
CA LEU A 16 -32.27 -15.44 4.32
C LEU A 16 -30.83 -15.76 3.89
N PRO A 17 -30.53 -15.87 2.58
CA PRO A 17 -29.17 -15.74 2.09
C PRO A 17 -28.78 -14.25 2.04
N PHE A 18 -27.70 -13.90 2.74
CA PHE A 18 -27.03 -12.61 2.64
C PHE A 18 -26.45 -12.42 1.21
N LEU A 19 -27.25 -11.80 0.35
CA LEU A 19 -26.79 -11.20 -0.91
C LEU A 19 -25.98 -9.93 -0.57
N ILE A 20 -24.67 -10.08 -0.43
CA ILE A 20 -23.75 -8.94 -0.50
C ILE A 20 -23.60 -8.59 -1.99
N VAL A 21 -24.59 -7.90 -2.52
CA VAL A 21 -24.40 -7.07 -3.71
C VAL A 21 -23.60 -5.87 -3.24
N GLY A 22 -22.29 -5.91 -3.47
CA GLY A 22 -21.42 -4.76 -3.29
C GLY A 22 -21.93 -3.61 -4.14
N CYS A 23 -22.30 -2.51 -3.49
CA CYS A 23 -22.62 -1.24 -4.11
C CYS A 23 -21.41 -0.77 -4.93
N ILE A 24 -21.46 -1.00 -6.23
CA ILE A 24 -20.72 -0.19 -7.19
C ILE A 24 -21.36 1.19 -7.07
N ASN A 25 -20.58 2.16 -6.58
CA ASN A 25 -20.96 3.57 -6.53
C ASN A 25 -21.28 4.08 -7.94
N SER A 26 -22.52 3.91 -8.37
CA SER A 26 -23.12 4.69 -9.44
C SER A 26 -23.79 5.89 -8.78
N VAL A 27 -23.12 7.03 -8.84
CA VAL A 27 -23.66 8.35 -8.41
C VAL A 27 -24.87 8.78 -9.26
N LYS A 28 -25.32 7.95 -10.21
CA LYS A 28 -26.39 8.31 -11.14
C LYS A 28 -27.80 8.19 -10.55
N ASP A 29 -28.00 7.46 -9.44
CA ASP A 29 -29.36 7.11 -8.96
C ASP A 29 -29.65 7.50 -7.49
N ALA A 30 -29.02 8.55 -6.95
CA ALA A 30 -29.44 9.10 -5.67
C ALA A 30 -30.82 9.80 -5.83
N LYS A 31 -31.89 9.11 -5.42
CA LYS A 31 -33.26 9.63 -5.33
C LYS A 31 -33.27 10.92 -4.51
N GLU A 32 -33.97 11.96 -4.99
CA GLU A 32 -34.12 13.23 -4.29
C GLU A 32 -34.59 12.98 -2.84
N PRO A 33 -33.95 13.59 -1.83
CA PRO A 33 -34.43 13.46 -0.47
C PRO A 33 -35.81 14.09 -0.37
N GLU A 34 -36.81 13.33 0.10
CA GLU A 34 -38.13 13.86 0.40
C GLU A 34 -38.00 14.91 1.51
N ILE A 35 -38.17 16.18 1.13
CA ILE A 35 -38.15 17.30 2.06
C ILE A 35 -39.41 17.17 2.92
N SER A 36 -39.22 16.91 4.22
CA SER A 36 -40.34 16.90 5.18
C SER A 36 -41.07 18.24 5.14
N LYS A 37 -42.38 18.20 4.86
CA LYS A 37 -43.29 19.35 4.95
C LYS A 37 -43.15 19.98 6.34
N GLY A 38 -42.42 21.10 6.44
CA GLY A 38 -42.13 21.75 7.72
C GLY A 38 -40.83 22.55 7.78
N LEU A 39 -39.93 22.42 6.78
CA LEU A 39 -38.67 23.19 6.70
C LEU A 39 -38.61 24.14 5.49
N GLU A 40 -39.75 24.70 5.09
CA GLU A 40 -39.89 25.49 3.85
C GLU A 40 -39.34 26.93 3.90
N SER A 41 -38.65 27.35 4.98
CA SER A 41 -38.28 28.76 5.15
C SER A 41 -36.86 29.00 5.64
N ILE A 42 -35.85 28.38 5.04
CA ILE A 42 -34.47 28.90 5.14
C ILE A 42 -34.24 29.84 3.96
N PRO A 43 -34.16 31.17 4.17
CA PRO A 43 -33.96 32.13 3.08
C PRO A 43 -32.57 31.95 2.45
N TYR A 44 -32.53 31.76 1.13
CA TYR A 44 -31.30 31.78 0.32
C TYR A 44 -31.34 33.02 -0.58
N TYR A 45 -30.33 33.88 -0.47
CA TYR A 45 -30.21 35.10 -1.25
C TYR A 45 -29.33 34.87 -2.48
N ASN A 46 -29.93 34.73 -3.67
CA ASN A 46 -29.20 34.78 -4.94
C ASN A 46 -28.91 36.25 -5.30
N LYS A 47 -27.70 36.55 -5.79
CA LYS A 47 -27.20 37.90 -6.07
C LYS A 47 -27.98 38.68 -7.16
N ARG A 48 -28.99 38.12 -7.83
CA ARG A 48 -29.69 38.77 -8.97
C ARG A 48 -31.21 38.59 -9.07
N SER A 49 -31.90 37.93 -8.14
CA SER A 49 -33.38 37.87 -8.14
C SER A 49 -33.97 37.63 -6.75
N PHE A 50 -35.12 38.27 -6.47
CA PHE A 50 -35.92 38.12 -5.24
C PHE A 50 -37.04 37.08 -5.40
N SER A 51 -36.73 35.86 -5.84
CA SER A 51 -37.71 34.75 -5.88
C SER A 51 -37.48 33.78 -4.71
N PHE A 52 -38.57 33.37 -4.06
CA PHE A 52 -38.55 32.55 -2.84
C PHE A 52 -38.95 31.10 -3.16
N SER A 53 -37.98 30.27 -3.53
CA SER A 53 -38.21 28.84 -3.83
C SER A 53 -37.08 27.97 -3.27
N THR A 54 -37.39 27.08 -2.34
CA THR A 54 -36.44 26.13 -1.73
C THR A 54 -35.92 25.13 -2.76
N ASN A 55 -36.77 24.64 -3.67
CA ASN A 55 -36.40 23.70 -4.72
C ASN A 55 -35.38 24.28 -5.71
N GLU A 56 -35.50 25.57 -6.05
CA GLU A 56 -34.52 26.26 -6.91
C GLU A 56 -33.18 26.41 -6.20
N ALA A 57 -33.18 26.79 -4.92
CA ALA A 57 -31.97 26.86 -4.10
C ALA A 57 -31.26 25.49 -4.00
N TYR A 58 -32.01 24.39 -3.80
CA TYR A 58 -31.45 23.04 -3.80
C TYR A 58 -30.83 22.65 -5.16
N LYS A 59 -31.49 22.99 -6.27
CA LYS A 59 -30.95 22.75 -7.62
C LYS A 59 -29.66 23.53 -7.85
N GLU A 60 -29.62 24.80 -7.46
CA GLU A 60 -28.43 25.65 -7.59
C GLU A 60 -27.26 25.14 -6.73
N MET A 61 -27.52 24.79 -5.47
CA MET A 61 -26.51 24.19 -4.58
C MET A 61 -25.97 22.87 -5.13
N ARG A 62 -26.83 22.00 -5.67
CA ARG A 62 -26.42 20.73 -6.28
C ARG A 62 -25.55 20.97 -7.52
N GLN A 63 -25.95 21.89 -8.41
CA GLN A 63 -25.16 22.25 -9.58
C GLN A 63 -23.79 22.82 -9.20
N LYS A 64 -23.73 23.67 -8.17
CA LYS A 64 -22.47 24.22 -7.65
C LYS A 64 -21.58 23.12 -7.07
N SER A 65 -22.15 22.16 -6.33
CA SER A 65 -21.41 21.03 -5.76
C SER A 65 -20.80 20.12 -6.85
N ILE A 66 -21.54 19.88 -7.94
CA ILE A 66 -21.08 19.13 -9.10
C ILE A 66 -19.95 19.90 -9.79
N ALA A 67 -20.14 21.19 -10.06
CA ALA A 67 -19.13 22.04 -10.69
C ALA A 67 -17.83 22.12 -9.86
N ASP A 68 -17.93 22.20 -8.53
CA ASP A 68 -16.79 22.18 -7.62
C ASP A 68 -16.05 20.85 -7.62
N LYS A 69 -16.77 19.72 -7.70
CA LYS A 69 -16.19 18.39 -7.82
C LYS A 69 -15.44 18.25 -9.14
N GLU A 70 -16.07 18.60 -10.26
CA GLU A 70 -15.43 18.57 -11.58
C GLU A 70 -14.19 19.48 -11.64
N ARG A 71 -14.24 20.66 -11.01
CA ARG A 71 -13.10 21.56 -10.90
C ARG A 71 -11.93 20.89 -10.16
N LYS A 72 -12.20 20.23 -9.03
CA LYS A 72 -11.17 19.51 -8.27
C LYS A 72 -10.58 18.35 -9.07
N ASP A 73 -11.41 17.60 -9.78
CA ASP A 73 -10.97 16.47 -10.61
C ASP A 73 -10.09 16.96 -11.77
N ARG A 74 -10.46 18.06 -12.45
CA ARG A 74 -9.63 18.70 -13.49
C ARG A 74 -8.27 19.15 -12.94
N LEU A 75 -8.25 19.82 -11.79
CA LEU A 75 -6.99 20.27 -11.15
C LEU A 75 -6.10 19.08 -10.76
N LYS A 76 -6.70 17.98 -10.29
CA LYS A 76 -5.96 16.75 -9.97
C LYS A 76 -5.34 16.14 -11.23
N GLN A 77 -6.11 16.01 -12.32
CA GLN A 77 -5.62 15.50 -13.61
C GLN A 77 -4.54 16.41 -14.22
N GLU A 78 -4.66 17.73 -14.10
CA GLU A 78 -3.64 18.67 -14.56
C GLU A 78 -2.34 18.52 -13.76
N LYS A 79 -2.44 18.37 -12.43
CA LYS A 79 -1.28 18.12 -11.56
C LYS A 79 -0.59 16.80 -11.89
N GLU A 80 -1.36 15.73 -12.11
CA GLU A 80 -0.85 14.41 -12.50
C GLU A 80 -0.15 14.47 -13.87
N ARG A 81 -0.75 15.13 -14.87
CA ARG A 81 -0.12 15.36 -16.19
C ARG A 81 1.17 16.17 -16.09
N LYS A 82 1.20 17.24 -15.29
CA LYS A 82 2.42 18.03 -15.07
C LYS A 82 3.53 17.20 -14.42
N ILE A 83 3.20 16.33 -13.48
CA ILE A 83 4.17 15.41 -12.86
C ILE A 83 4.71 14.41 -13.90
N GLU A 84 3.84 13.86 -14.73
CA GLU A 84 4.23 12.92 -15.79
C GLU A 84 5.10 13.57 -16.87
N GLU A 85 4.78 14.81 -17.25
CA GLU A 85 5.58 15.59 -18.19
C GLU A 85 6.96 15.93 -17.61
N ILE A 86 7.03 16.39 -16.35
CA ILE A 86 8.31 16.62 -15.64
C ILE A 86 9.13 15.33 -15.57
N PHE A 87 8.50 14.20 -15.24
CA PHE A 87 9.17 12.90 -15.20
C PHE A 87 9.69 12.50 -16.59
N THR A 88 8.89 12.67 -17.63
CA THR A 88 9.24 12.34 -19.01
C THR A 88 10.40 13.21 -19.50
N GLU A 89 10.39 14.51 -19.20
CA GLU A 89 11.48 15.43 -19.55
C GLU A 89 12.76 15.16 -18.74
N GLU A 90 12.66 14.84 -17.45
CA GLU A 90 13.83 14.38 -16.66
C GLU A 90 14.42 13.08 -17.21
N VAL A 91 13.57 12.14 -17.60
CA VAL A 91 13.99 10.87 -18.21
C VAL A 91 14.67 11.15 -19.54
N LYS A 92 14.05 11.93 -20.45
CA LYS A 92 14.65 12.32 -21.73
C LYS A 92 16.02 12.98 -21.53
N LYS A 93 16.14 13.95 -20.63
CA LYS A 93 17.43 14.61 -20.32
C LYS A 93 18.50 13.63 -19.82
N ARG A 94 18.12 12.58 -19.09
CA ARG A 94 19.03 11.53 -18.62
C ARG A 94 19.36 10.47 -19.68
N VAL A 95 18.48 10.32 -20.70
CA VAL A 95 18.57 9.29 -21.76
C VAL A 95 19.30 9.81 -23.00
N ILE A 96 19.19 11.10 -23.34
CA ILE A 96 19.85 11.66 -24.53
C ILE A 96 21.37 11.42 -24.42
N GLY A 97 21.90 10.59 -25.31
CA GLY A 97 23.32 10.20 -25.36
C GLY A 97 23.73 8.98 -24.52
N LYS A 98 22.79 8.29 -23.86
CA LYS A 98 23.03 7.02 -23.16
C LYS A 98 22.13 5.92 -23.72
N ASP A 99 22.67 4.72 -23.85
CA ASP A 99 21.95 3.54 -24.32
C ASP A 99 20.62 3.40 -23.54
N VAL A 100 19.47 3.46 -24.23
CA VAL A 100 18.12 3.61 -23.62
C VAL A 100 17.81 2.49 -22.59
N ARG A 101 18.44 1.33 -22.77
CA ARG A 101 18.43 0.19 -21.82
C ARG A 101 18.98 0.50 -20.42
N ILE A 102 19.72 1.59 -20.26
CA ILE A 102 20.33 2.02 -18.99
C ILE A 102 19.36 2.89 -18.17
N ALA A 103 18.36 3.51 -18.81
CA ALA A 103 17.56 4.58 -18.20
C ALA A 103 16.24 4.15 -17.55
N ILE A 104 15.69 3.00 -17.94
CA ILE A 104 14.64 2.33 -17.16
C ILE A 104 15.38 1.28 -16.33
N PRO A 105 15.56 1.50 -15.01
CA PRO A 105 16.23 0.52 -14.19
C PRO A 105 15.33 -0.70 -14.09
N ASP A 106 15.55 -1.68 -14.98
CA ASP A 106 14.85 -2.95 -14.97
C ASP A 106 15.02 -3.55 -13.56
N PRO A 107 13.93 -3.71 -12.81
CA PRO A 107 14.00 -4.17 -11.42
C PRO A 107 14.52 -5.61 -11.28
N TRP A 108 14.52 -6.36 -12.38
CA TRP A 108 15.05 -7.71 -12.46
C TRP A 108 16.57 -7.74 -12.65
N ILE A 109 17.19 -6.61 -13.03
CA ILE A 109 18.64 -6.49 -13.09
C ILE A 109 19.21 -6.49 -11.66
N ALA A 110 20.18 -7.37 -11.46
CA ALA A 110 20.88 -7.46 -10.20
C ALA A 110 21.63 -6.15 -9.89
N PRO A 111 21.68 -5.72 -8.62
CA PRO A 111 22.42 -4.53 -8.25
C PRO A 111 23.92 -4.71 -8.56
N LYS A 112 24.57 -3.63 -9.00
CA LYS A 112 26.04 -3.62 -9.12
C LYS A 112 26.65 -3.92 -7.76
N LYS A 113 27.74 -4.71 -7.76
CA LYS A 113 28.47 -5.07 -6.55
C LYS A 113 29.00 -3.80 -5.87
N ARG A 114 28.68 -3.63 -4.58
CA ARG A 114 29.11 -2.46 -3.80
C ARG A 114 30.57 -2.63 -3.36
N SER A 115 31.37 -1.58 -3.57
CA SER A 115 32.77 -1.56 -3.11
C SER A 115 32.84 -1.35 -1.60
N ILE A 116 33.81 -1.98 -0.94
CA ILE A 116 34.06 -1.83 0.49
C ILE A 116 34.41 -0.37 0.83
N LYS A 117 35.14 0.31 -0.06
CA LYS A 117 35.56 1.70 0.13
C LYS A 117 34.37 2.66 0.21
N SER A 118 33.24 2.35 -0.43
CA SER A 118 32.04 3.20 -0.43
C SER A 118 31.10 2.98 0.76
N MET A 119 31.50 2.15 1.72
CA MET A 119 30.74 1.91 2.96
C MET A 119 31.34 2.68 4.15
N PRO A 120 30.48 3.07 5.12
CA PRO A 120 30.94 3.59 6.40
C PRO A 120 31.93 2.63 7.07
N LEU A 121 32.94 3.16 7.75
CA LEU A 121 33.99 2.38 8.42
C LEU A 121 33.45 1.20 9.25
N PRO A 122 32.41 1.36 10.10
CA PRO A 122 31.89 0.25 10.91
C PRO A 122 31.36 -0.92 10.08
N LEU A 123 30.76 -0.65 8.91
CA LEU A 123 30.15 -1.68 8.05
C LEU A 123 31.15 -2.38 7.14
N ARG A 124 32.41 -1.91 7.09
CA ARG A 124 33.46 -2.56 6.29
C ARG A 124 33.88 -3.89 6.86
N ALA A 125 33.84 -4.03 8.19
CA ALA A 125 34.20 -5.26 8.91
C ALA A 125 33.09 -6.33 8.87
N PHE A 126 31.87 -5.95 8.51
CA PHE A 126 30.74 -6.87 8.55
C PHE A 126 30.87 -7.98 7.48
N PRO A 127 30.32 -9.17 7.74
CA PRO A 127 30.04 -10.14 6.71
C PRO A 127 29.12 -9.50 5.66
N LYS A 128 29.32 -9.91 4.40
CA LYS A 128 28.65 -9.30 3.25
C LYS A 128 27.94 -10.35 2.44
N ASP A 129 26.84 -9.93 1.83
CA ASP A 129 26.21 -10.73 0.81
C ASP A 129 27.01 -10.74 -0.50
N ARG A 130 26.57 -11.56 -1.45
CA ARG A 130 27.18 -11.69 -2.79
C ARG A 130 27.30 -10.37 -3.56
N TYR A 131 26.46 -9.39 -3.25
CA TYR A 131 26.43 -8.08 -3.90
C TYR A 131 27.18 -7.01 -3.09
N GLY A 132 27.82 -7.39 -1.97
CA GLY A 132 28.61 -6.50 -1.13
C GLY A 132 27.80 -5.68 -0.14
N TYR A 133 26.53 -6.03 0.12
CA TYR A 133 25.74 -5.40 1.19
C TYR A 133 26.07 -6.04 2.54
N PRO A 134 26.08 -5.26 3.63
CA PRO A 134 26.30 -5.80 4.97
C PRO A 134 25.17 -6.77 5.35
N ASP A 135 25.55 -7.92 5.92
CA ASP A 135 24.64 -8.91 6.46
C ASP A 135 24.62 -8.82 7.99
N TRP A 136 23.60 -8.15 8.52
CA TRP A 136 23.46 -7.89 9.94
C TRP A 136 23.16 -9.16 10.73
N THR A 137 22.34 -10.05 10.18
CA THR A 137 21.97 -11.31 10.83
C THR A 137 23.21 -12.18 11.01
N LYS A 138 23.97 -12.35 9.93
CA LYS A 138 25.21 -13.12 9.97
C LYS A 138 26.25 -12.52 10.93
N ALA A 139 26.33 -11.20 11.02
CA ALA A 139 27.25 -10.54 11.96
C ALA A 139 26.91 -10.85 13.43
N VAL A 140 25.64 -11.04 13.77
CA VAL A 140 25.22 -11.47 15.12
C VAL A 140 25.48 -12.94 15.35
N GLU A 141 25.16 -13.77 14.37
CA GLU A 141 25.40 -15.21 14.44
C GLU A 141 26.90 -15.52 14.62
N GLU A 142 27.77 -14.72 14.00
CA GLU A 142 29.23 -14.80 14.15
C GLU A 142 29.76 -14.10 15.42
N GLY A 143 28.90 -13.52 16.25
CA GLY A 143 29.28 -12.86 17.50
C GLY A 143 30.05 -11.55 17.33
N LEU A 144 30.08 -10.96 16.13
CA LEU A 144 30.76 -9.69 15.85
C LEU A 144 30.06 -8.49 16.51
N LEU A 145 28.79 -8.66 16.91
CA LEU A 145 27.95 -7.59 17.42
C LEU A 145 27.18 -8.05 18.66
N ASN A 146 27.28 -7.26 19.73
CA ASN A 146 26.47 -7.39 20.93
C ASN A 146 25.85 -6.02 21.27
N PRO A 147 24.70 -5.66 20.66
CA PRO A 147 24.12 -4.34 20.84
C PRO A 147 23.61 -4.16 22.27
N LEU A 148 23.94 -3.01 22.87
CA LEU A 148 23.33 -2.61 24.13
C LEU A 148 21.85 -2.29 23.90
N SER A 149 20.98 -2.79 24.77
CA SER A 149 19.54 -2.52 24.71
C SER A 149 19.20 -1.06 25.04
N SER A 150 20.07 -0.36 25.76
CA SER A 150 19.92 1.08 26.02
C SER A 150 21.21 1.71 26.50
N LEU A 151 21.30 3.03 26.34
CA LEU A 151 22.35 3.86 26.91
C LEU A 151 22.08 4.20 28.39
N LYS A 152 20.86 3.97 28.90
CA LYS A 152 20.50 4.27 30.29
C LYS A 152 20.94 3.16 31.23
N ARG A 153 21.33 3.51 32.45
CA ARG A 153 21.52 2.57 33.57
C ARG A 153 20.13 2.02 33.96
N ASN A 154 19.93 0.70 33.84
CA ASN A 154 18.65 -0.01 34.02
C ASN A 154 17.54 0.40 33.04
N PRO A 155 17.68 0.05 31.76
CA PRO A 155 16.63 0.36 30.80
C PRO A 155 15.41 -0.54 30.99
N PRO A 156 14.20 -0.04 30.67
CA PRO A 156 13.06 -0.92 30.47
C PRO A 156 13.44 -1.97 29.43
N LYS A 157 13.14 -3.23 29.73
CA LYS A 157 13.43 -4.36 28.84
C LYS A 157 12.62 -4.18 27.56
N GLU A 158 13.28 -3.79 26.48
CA GLU A 158 12.64 -3.76 25.16
C GLU A 158 12.49 -5.21 24.69
N GLU A 159 11.24 -5.66 24.54
CA GLU A 159 10.96 -7.05 24.20
C GLU A 159 11.19 -7.27 22.70
N ILE A 160 12.03 -8.26 22.37
CA ILE A 160 12.17 -8.75 21.01
C ILE A 160 10.83 -9.38 20.61
N ARG A 161 10.21 -8.84 19.56
CA ARG A 161 8.91 -9.32 19.11
C ARG A 161 9.08 -10.48 18.16
N ASP A 162 8.74 -11.69 18.60
CA ASP A 162 8.80 -12.90 17.77
C ASP A 162 7.48 -13.17 17.04
N THR A 163 7.07 -12.22 16.19
CA THR A 163 5.86 -12.39 15.38
C THR A 163 6.17 -12.22 13.89
N GLU A 164 5.55 -13.06 13.07
CA GLU A 164 5.68 -13.01 11.62
C GLU A 164 4.43 -12.41 10.99
N ILE A 165 4.61 -11.55 9.99
CA ILE A 165 3.54 -10.99 9.18
C ILE A 165 3.61 -11.60 7.79
N LEU A 166 2.51 -12.24 7.38
CA LEU A 166 2.31 -12.68 6.01
C LEU A 166 1.68 -11.54 5.18
N PHE A 167 2.41 -11.07 4.17
CA PHE A 167 1.89 -10.20 3.12
C PHE A 167 1.43 -11.06 1.95
N GLN A 168 0.12 -11.02 1.69
CA GLN A 168 -0.46 -11.67 0.51
C GLN A 168 -0.20 -10.81 -0.72
N ILE A 169 0.42 -11.40 -1.73
CA ILE A 169 0.75 -10.72 -2.98
C ILE A 169 -0.35 -11.00 -4.00
N ASN A 170 -0.78 -10.01 -4.77
CA ASN A 170 -1.88 -10.19 -5.75
C ASN A 170 -1.42 -10.77 -7.10
N ASP A 171 -0.14 -11.05 -7.27
CA ASP A 171 0.44 -11.64 -8.49
C ASP A 171 0.47 -13.17 -8.42
N ARG A 172 -0.18 -13.87 -9.35
CA ARG A 172 -0.28 -15.34 -9.37
C ARG A 172 1.08 -16.04 -9.43
N LEU A 173 2.08 -15.42 -10.07
CA LEU A 173 3.40 -16.03 -10.31
C LEU A 173 4.38 -15.77 -9.17
N MET A 174 4.05 -14.86 -8.24
CA MET A 174 4.93 -14.46 -7.16
C MET A 174 4.45 -15.01 -5.82
N ALA A 175 5.38 -15.59 -5.07
CA ALA A 175 5.14 -16.07 -3.71
C ALA A 175 4.74 -14.93 -2.75
N ASN A 176 4.05 -15.28 -1.67
CA ASN A 176 3.75 -14.36 -0.59
C ASN A 176 5.03 -13.98 0.17
N VAL A 177 4.99 -12.82 0.83
CA VAL A 177 6.13 -12.30 1.59
C VAL A 177 5.93 -12.57 3.08
N LEU A 178 6.94 -13.15 3.73
CA LEU A 178 6.98 -13.30 5.17
C LEU A 178 7.90 -12.25 5.78
N PHE A 179 7.38 -11.45 6.71
CA PHE A 179 8.14 -10.45 7.43
C PHE A 179 8.31 -10.87 8.89
N PRO A 180 9.52 -11.23 9.33
CA PRO A 180 9.81 -11.55 10.72
C PRO A 180 10.10 -10.28 11.53
N HIS A 181 9.34 -10.02 12.60
CA HIS A 181 9.68 -8.94 13.52
C HIS A 181 10.98 -9.21 14.25
N LYS A 182 11.23 -10.46 14.66
CA LYS A 182 12.37 -10.86 15.49
C LYS A 182 13.69 -10.29 14.99
N THR A 183 13.99 -10.48 13.71
CA THR A 183 15.23 -10.02 13.09
C THR A 183 15.34 -8.50 13.01
N HIS A 184 14.21 -7.78 12.95
CA HIS A 184 14.18 -6.33 12.90
C HIS A 184 14.20 -5.72 14.31
N THR A 185 13.43 -6.27 15.24
CA THR A 185 13.33 -5.78 16.63
C THR A 185 14.53 -6.16 17.49
N TYR A 186 15.36 -7.09 17.02
CA TYR A 186 16.66 -7.33 17.65
C TYR A 186 17.55 -6.07 17.61
N TRP A 187 17.41 -5.25 16.58
CA TRP A 187 18.23 -4.05 16.36
C TRP A 187 17.47 -2.73 16.54
N LEU A 188 16.19 -2.72 16.18
CA LEU A 188 15.41 -1.51 15.97
C LEU A 188 14.25 -1.46 16.94
N SER A 189 14.07 -0.32 17.59
CA SER A 189 12.89 -0.07 18.41
C SER A 189 11.63 0.07 17.56
N CYS A 190 10.46 -0.20 18.16
CA CYS A 190 9.17 -0.14 17.46
C CYS A 190 8.91 1.22 16.80
N LYS A 191 9.40 2.31 17.40
CA LYS A 191 9.21 3.70 16.96
C LYS A 191 9.88 4.01 15.62
N ILE A 192 10.89 3.23 15.24
CA ILE A 192 11.59 3.39 13.96
C ILE A 192 10.65 3.06 12.79
N CYS A 193 9.78 2.08 13.00
CA CYS A 193 8.83 1.60 12.00
C CYS A 193 7.43 2.19 12.18
N HIS A 194 6.95 2.30 13.43
CA HIS A 194 5.59 2.68 13.76
C HIS A 194 5.48 4.04 14.46
N PRO A 195 4.43 4.83 14.17
CA PRO A 195 3.45 4.65 13.10
C PRO A 195 3.94 5.16 11.72
N GLY A 196 5.21 5.58 11.62
CA GLY A 196 5.72 6.33 10.48
C GLY A 196 5.80 5.56 9.16
N ILE A 197 6.59 4.49 9.11
CA ILE A 197 6.78 3.69 7.88
C ILE A 197 5.58 2.76 7.68
N PHE A 198 5.12 2.15 8.76
CA PHE A 198 4.02 1.20 8.76
C PHE A 198 2.99 1.60 9.81
N LYS A 199 1.71 1.38 9.48
CA LYS A 199 0.63 1.39 10.47
C LYS A 199 0.65 0.07 11.23
N ALA A 200 0.49 0.12 12.56
CA ALA A 200 0.41 -1.05 13.43
C ALA A 200 -0.96 -1.75 13.31
N LYS A 201 -1.37 -2.07 12.08
CA LYS A 201 -2.66 -2.69 11.75
C LYS A 201 -2.46 -3.70 10.63
N LYS A 202 -2.87 -4.95 10.87
CA LYS A 202 -2.87 -6.01 9.85
C LYS A 202 -3.75 -5.59 8.66
N GLY A 203 -3.22 -5.72 7.44
CA GLY A 203 -3.91 -5.27 6.22
C GLY A 203 -4.06 -3.75 6.09
N GLY A 204 -3.53 -2.95 7.03
CA GLY A 204 -3.64 -1.49 6.98
C GLY A 204 -2.60 -0.79 6.10
N ASN A 205 -1.64 -1.55 5.57
CA ASN A 205 -0.54 -1.05 4.74
C ASN A 205 -0.70 -1.62 3.33
N ILE A 206 -1.08 -0.77 2.38
CA ILE A 206 -1.23 -1.12 0.97
C ILE A 206 -0.12 -0.40 0.21
N PHE A 207 0.75 -1.15 -0.45
CA PHE A 207 1.86 -0.63 -1.21
C PHE A 207 2.30 -1.61 -2.29
N THR A 208 3.05 -1.10 -3.25
CA THR A 208 3.55 -1.89 -4.38
C THR A 208 5.06 -2.07 -4.29
N MET A 209 5.59 -2.97 -5.13
CA MET A 209 7.04 -3.12 -5.25
C MET A 209 7.71 -1.86 -5.82
N TYR A 210 6.98 -1.10 -6.64
CA TYR A 210 7.41 0.20 -7.15
C TYR A 210 7.63 1.22 -6.02
N ASP A 211 6.75 1.26 -5.02
CA ASP A 211 6.95 2.10 -3.83
C ASP A 211 8.23 1.74 -3.08
N ILE A 212 8.53 0.45 -2.96
CA ILE A 212 9.75 -0.04 -2.32
C ILE A 212 11.00 0.38 -3.12
N TRP A 213 11.00 0.25 -4.45
CA TRP A 213 12.13 0.72 -5.27
C TRP A 213 12.34 2.23 -5.18
N ASN A 214 11.27 2.99 -4.93
CA ASN A 214 11.31 4.42 -4.67
C ASN A 214 11.68 4.79 -3.22
N GLY A 215 12.09 3.81 -2.40
CA GLY A 215 12.59 4.04 -1.04
C GLY A 215 11.51 4.19 0.03
N LYS A 216 10.27 3.80 -0.25
CA LYS A 216 9.19 3.71 0.75
C LYS A 216 9.14 2.32 1.38
N PHE A 217 8.42 2.18 2.50
CA PHE A 217 8.21 0.91 3.21
C PHE A 217 9.55 0.17 3.45
N CYS A 218 9.69 -1.06 2.94
CA CYS A 218 10.90 -1.87 3.05
C CYS A 218 12.14 -1.15 2.47
N GLY A 219 11.95 -0.37 1.39
CA GLY A 219 13.00 0.35 0.68
C GLY A 219 13.58 1.53 1.45
N ARG A 220 12.97 1.91 2.58
CA ARG A 220 13.51 2.94 3.48
C ARG A 220 14.86 2.51 4.04
N CYS A 221 15.06 1.20 4.20
CA CYS A 221 16.28 0.59 4.71
C CYS A 221 16.95 -0.35 3.70
N HIS A 222 16.19 -1.21 3.01
CA HIS A 222 16.71 -2.14 2.01
C HIS A 222 17.27 -1.40 0.80
N GLY A 223 18.59 -1.53 0.59
CA GLY A 223 19.37 -0.84 -0.43
C GLY A 223 20.25 0.30 0.08
N LYS A 224 19.94 0.83 1.27
CA LYS A 224 20.79 1.83 1.96
C LYS A 224 21.69 1.16 2.99
N VAL A 225 21.06 0.50 3.97
CA VAL A 225 21.71 -0.13 5.13
C VAL A 225 21.64 -1.65 5.11
N ALA A 226 20.74 -2.22 4.32
CA ALA A 226 20.59 -3.66 4.09
C ALA A 226 20.63 -3.98 2.59
N PHE A 227 20.51 -5.25 2.23
CA PHE A 227 20.50 -5.70 0.84
C PHE A 227 19.43 -4.98 0.00
N GLN A 228 19.71 -4.81 -1.30
CA GLN A 228 18.77 -4.17 -2.23
C GLN A 228 17.60 -5.10 -2.60
N PRO A 229 16.36 -4.57 -2.72
CA PRO A 229 15.19 -5.34 -3.12
C PRO A 229 15.08 -5.49 -4.65
N LYS A 230 16.22 -5.50 -5.36
CA LYS A 230 16.34 -5.66 -6.82
C LYS A 230 17.08 -6.93 -7.17
N GLY A 231 16.77 -7.48 -8.33
CA GLY A 231 17.37 -8.71 -8.85
C GLY A 231 16.67 -9.98 -8.35
N PHE A 232 16.50 -10.94 -9.26
CA PHE A 232 15.75 -12.18 -9.04
C PHE A 232 16.13 -12.95 -7.76
N ARG A 233 17.43 -13.01 -7.43
CA ARG A 233 17.90 -13.73 -6.23
C ARG A 233 17.49 -13.04 -4.93
N ASN A 234 17.35 -11.71 -4.91
CA ASN A 234 16.90 -10.98 -3.74
C ASN A 234 15.37 -11.04 -3.60
N CYS A 235 14.62 -11.24 -4.69
CA CYS A 235 13.17 -11.46 -4.62
C CYS A 235 12.83 -12.61 -3.66
N ARG A 236 13.55 -13.75 -3.80
CA ARG A 236 13.35 -14.95 -2.96
C ARG A 236 13.67 -14.76 -1.47
N ARG A 237 14.40 -13.71 -1.10
CA ARG A 237 14.68 -13.42 0.32
C ARG A 237 13.43 -12.97 1.07
N CYS A 238 12.53 -12.28 0.38
CA CYS A 238 11.27 -11.81 0.95
C CYS A 238 10.10 -12.70 0.52
N HIS A 239 10.03 -13.04 -0.78
CA HIS A 239 9.00 -13.88 -1.38
C HIS A 239 9.30 -15.37 -1.12
N SER A 240 9.16 -15.80 0.13
CA SER A 240 9.52 -17.13 0.60
C SER A 240 8.33 -18.07 0.80
N VAL A 241 7.10 -17.55 0.86
CA VAL A 241 5.92 -18.36 1.19
C VAL A 241 5.16 -18.69 -0.08
N GLY A 242 5.21 -19.97 -0.48
CA GLY A 242 4.45 -20.47 -1.62
C GLY A 242 2.95 -20.20 -1.50
N LYS A 243 2.29 -20.06 -2.65
CA LYS A 243 0.83 -19.96 -2.70
C LYS A 243 0.25 -21.35 -2.91
N LYS A 244 -0.82 -21.67 -2.20
CA LYS A 244 -1.69 -22.77 -2.63
C LYS A 244 -2.35 -22.31 -3.92
N THR A 245 -1.89 -22.83 -5.06
CA THR A 245 -2.57 -22.68 -6.34
C THR A 245 -3.91 -23.38 -6.20
N MET A 246 -5.02 -22.63 -6.19
CA MET A 246 -6.33 -23.25 -6.42
C MET A 246 -6.32 -23.81 -7.84
N GLY A 247 -6.19 -25.14 -7.97
CA GLY A 247 -6.57 -25.86 -9.19
C GLY A 247 -5.48 -26.50 -10.05
N ILE A 248 -4.39 -27.01 -9.48
CA ILE A 248 -3.60 -28.07 -10.15
C ILE A 248 -3.20 -29.08 -9.07
N GLU A 249 -4.02 -30.13 -8.93
CA GLU A 249 -3.64 -31.43 -8.36
C GLU A 249 -3.26 -32.37 -9.51
#